data_AF-A0AAX4JXW8-F1
#
_entry.id   AF-A0AAX4JXW8-F1
#
_cell.length_a   1.000
_cell.length_b   1.000
_cell.length_c   1.000
_cell.angle_alpha   90.00
_cell.angle_beta   90.00
_cell.angle_gamma   90.00
#
_symmetry.space_group_name_H-M   'P 1'
#
loop_
_entity.id
_entity.type
_entity.pdbx_description
1 polymer ?
#
loop_
_entity_poly.entity_id
_entity_poly.type
_entity_poly.pdbx_seq_one_letter_code
_entity_poly.pdbx_strand_id
1 'polypeptide(L)'
;MITTPLISLFLLLPTLALGGGGHNDRMDIRSHARQRNHARASALMENESHLLRREFNDAVEHKMARKLQAKNFEFAKRKAADGSQCRPRNATSPTTLSRSVTASSTATSTVISSSSVSITSNAATTTSSSTEQQPTSTSSTQDQQTQQQTSTSSADSSAQTAQTLVSSPASYAGHTPNGNKAGVSAGDSLAWLTGKLGWWYDWSATPSGSCGNAVSVPMIWGGGTADGDDASRLAAFKDMNYVPQYIIGFEEPDCPAGSGSAGMDVNTAISIWNQYVVPKGEAGSILVGPSMCKQAAESGWLGPFMAGVTRKPDIMNIHVNKNSAAGINADIDHYYNTYGLPIWVTEFACVDDSTAFIPCTNQAEIDSFIHTAVDIFESDSRIAGYAYSNGYGLGDVWPMVSNGQLTASGQTYLAALSKYH
;
A
#
# COMPACT_ATOMS: atom_id res chain seq x y z
N MET A 1 55.08 -69.53 4.76
CA MET A 1 56.18 -68.57 5.00
C MET A 1 56.15 -67.57 3.87
N ILE A 2 56.12 -66.24 4.07
CA ILE A 2 56.16 -65.43 5.30
C ILE A 2 55.12 -64.29 5.19
N THR A 3 54.64 -63.78 6.32
CA THR A 3 53.73 -62.64 6.44
C THR A 3 54.46 -61.30 6.34
N THR A 4 53.91 -60.32 5.60
CA THR A 4 54.39 -58.92 5.58
C THR A 4 53.33 -57.98 6.18
N PRO A 5 53.63 -57.24 7.27
CA PRO A 5 52.73 -56.24 7.84
C PRO A 5 52.92 -54.84 7.23
N LEU A 6 51.98 -53.94 7.52
CA LEU A 6 52.16 -52.49 7.33
C LEU A 6 53.07 -51.91 8.42
N ILE A 7 53.67 -50.75 8.16
CA ILE A 7 53.85 -49.66 9.16
C ILE A 7 54.01 -48.32 8.42
N SER A 8 53.85 -47.20 9.14
CA SER A 8 53.50 -45.91 8.57
C SER A 8 54.42 -44.75 9.03
N LEU A 9 54.49 -43.71 8.19
CA LEU A 9 54.38 -42.28 8.56
C LEU A 9 55.64 -41.38 8.80
N PHE A 10 55.55 -40.17 8.21
CA PHE A 10 56.23 -38.87 8.43
C PHE A 10 57.73 -38.61 8.13
N LEU A 11 58.00 -37.51 7.41
CA LEU A 11 58.57 -36.24 7.98
C LEU A 11 58.57 -35.03 6.98
N LEU A 12 58.01 -33.90 7.43
CA LEU A 12 58.30 -32.46 7.11
C LEU A 12 58.13 -31.84 5.68
N LEU A 13 57.92 -30.49 5.67
CA LEU A 13 57.70 -29.57 4.52
C LEU A 13 58.88 -28.59 4.30
N PRO A 14 58.89 -27.76 3.23
CA PRO A 14 58.45 -26.34 3.41
C PRO A 14 57.79 -25.61 2.20
N THR A 15 56.84 -24.70 2.49
CA THR A 15 56.49 -23.36 1.86
C THR A 15 56.81 -23.05 0.37
N LEU A 16 55.99 -22.38 -0.48
CA LEU A 16 55.26 -21.10 -0.29
C LEU A 16 54.45 -20.68 -1.58
N ALA A 17 53.44 -19.80 -1.42
CA ALA A 17 52.94 -18.73 -2.33
C ALA A 17 52.30 -19.00 -3.73
N LEU A 18 50.96 -18.89 -3.77
CA LEU A 18 50.14 -17.94 -4.56
C LEU A 18 50.32 -17.74 -6.09
N GLY A 19 49.22 -17.99 -6.83
CA GLY A 19 48.90 -17.39 -8.13
C GLY A 19 47.45 -17.69 -8.51
N GLY A 20 46.58 -16.67 -8.61
CA GLY A 20 45.14 -16.86 -8.83
C GLY A 20 44.57 -15.97 -9.94
N GLY A 21 43.42 -16.35 -10.49
CA GLY A 21 42.68 -15.52 -11.45
C GLY A 21 41.46 -16.22 -12.08
N GLY A 22 40.33 -15.53 -12.13
CA GLY A 22 39.25 -15.80 -13.08
C GLY A 22 38.26 -16.93 -12.76
N HIS A 23 37.44 -16.77 -11.71
CA HIS A 23 36.03 -17.17 -11.83
C HIS A 23 35.23 -15.89 -12.11
N ASN A 24 34.54 -15.84 -13.25
CA ASN A 24 33.64 -14.73 -13.56
C ASN A 24 32.27 -15.01 -12.96
N ASP A 25 31.73 -14.03 -12.23
CA ASP A 25 30.47 -14.18 -11.51
C ASP A 25 29.27 -14.32 -12.44
N ARG A 26 28.42 -15.30 -12.14
CA ARG A 26 27.16 -15.52 -12.86
C ARG A 26 26.06 -14.54 -12.42
N MET A 27 26.32 -13.74 -11.37
CA MET A 27 25.41 -12.71 -10.87
C MET A 27 25.47 -11.40 -11.68
N ASP A 28 26.64 -10.98 -12.18
CA ASP A 28 26.74 -9.72 -12.95
C ASP A 28 26.02 -9.75 -14.31
N ILE A 29 25.85 -10.95 -14.89
CA ILE A 29 25.04 -11.10 -16.10
C ILE A 29 23.56 -10.83 -15.79
N ARG A 30 23.08 -11.12 -14.57
CA ARG A 30 21.74 -10.75 -14.11
C ARG A 30 21.63 -9.26 -13.76
N SER A 31 22.64 -8.66 -13.12
CA SER A 31 22.63 -7.22 -12.80
C SER A 31 22.54 -6.35 -14.07
N HIS A 32 23.34 -6.66 -15.10
CA HIS A 32 23.28 -5.96 -16.39
C HIS A 32 22.02 -6.26 -17.21
N ALA A 33 21.44 -7.47 -17.09
CA ALA A 33 20.13 -7.75 -17.68
C ALA A 33 19.04 -6.90 -17.01
N ARG A 34 19.04 -6.81 -15.67
CA ARG A 34 18.13 -5.96 -14.89
C ARG A 34 18.26 -4.49 -15.28
N GLN A 35 19.47 -3.94 -15.37
CA GLN A 35 19.71 -2.56 -15.82
C GLN A 35 19.20 -2.29 -17.25
N ARG A 36 19.39 -3.22 -18.18
CA ARG A 36 18.88 -3.08 -19.57
C ARG A 36 17.36 -3.19 -19.64
N ASN A 37 16.75 -3.97 -18.75
CA ASN A 37 15.30 -4.07 -18.62
C ASN A 37 14.72 -2.81 -17.94
N HIS A 38 15.35 -2.24 -16.90
CA HIS A 38 15.01 -0.92 -16.34
C HIS A 38 14.96 0.15 -17.44
N ALA A 39 16.04 0.31 -18.22
CA ALA A 39 16.11 1.34 -19.26
C ALA A 39 15.03 1.19 -20.36
N ARG A 40 14.55 -0.03 -20.59
CA ARG A 40 13.42 -0.31 -21.50
C ARG A 40 12.06 -0.12 -20.84
N ALA A 41 11.91 -0.54 -19.58
CA ALA A 41 10.69 -0.38 -18.81
C ALA A 41 10.38 1.11 -18.57
N SER A 42 11.37 1.91 -18.14
CA SER A 42 11.19 3.36 -18.00
C SER A 42 10.78 4.02 -19.31
N ALA A 43 11.44 3.69 -20.43
CA ALA A 43 11.07 4.22 -21.75
C ALA A 43 9.69 3.76 -22.24
N LEU A 44 9.22 2.58 -21.81
CA LEU A 44 7.84 2.12 -22.06
C LEU A 44 6.84 2.87 -21.17
N MET A 45 7.12 3.05 -19.88
CA MET A 45 6.24 3.76 -18.95
C MET A 45 6.14 5.26 -19.23
N GLU A 46 7.21 5.91 -19.69
CA GLU A 46 7.15 7.29 -20.22
C GLU A 46 6.21 7.37 -21.42
N ASN A 47 6.24 6.38 -22.32
CA ASN A 47 5.43 6.39 -23.53
C ASN A 47 3.96 6.00 -23.23
N GLU A 48 3.70 5.02 -22.36
CA GLU A 48 2.36 4.66 -21.92
C GLU A 48 1.73 5.73 -21.04
N SER A 49 2.45 6.36 -20.11
CA SER A 49 1.92 7.49 -19.35
C SER A 49 1.61 8.69 -20.27
N HIS A 50 2.37 8.90 -21.35
CA HIS A 50 2.04 9.90 -22.37
C HIS A 50 0.81 9.52 -23.21
N LEU A 51 0.58 8.23 -23.48
CA LEU A 51 -0.63 7.72 -24.15
C LEU A 51 -1.87 7.81 -23.24
N LEU A 52 -1.79 7.31 -22.01
CA LEU A 52 -2.85 7.39 -21.01
C LEU A 52 -3.22 8.85 -20.69
N ARG A 53 -2.24 9.75 -20.59
CA ARG A 53 -2.47 11.19 -20.43
C ARG A 53 -3.17 11.81 -21.65
N ARG A 54 -2.91 11.31 -22.86
CA ARG A 54 -3.61 11.71 -24.07
C ARG A 54 -5.05 11.20 -24.10
N GLU A 55 -5.27 9.90 -23.87
CA GLU A 55 -6.62 9.34 -23.83
C GLU A 55 -7.48 9.94 -22.70
N PHE A 56 -6.88 10.22 -21.54
CA PHE A 56 -7.54 10.91 -20.45
C PHE A 56 -7.93 12.35 -20.83
N ASN A 57 -7.03 13.10 -21.46
CA ASN A 57 -7.34 14.44 -21.97
C ASN A 57 -8.45 14.40 -23.04
N ASP A 58 -8.34 13.52 -24.04
CA ASP A 58 -9.34 13.36 -25.11
C ASP A 58 -10.71 12.95 -24.52
N ALA A 59 -10.74 12.09 -23.49
CA ALA A 59 -11.94 11.72 -22.76
C ALA A 59 -12.52 12.85 -21.89
N VAL A 60 -11.67 13.70 -21.30
CA VAL A 60 -12.08 14.91 -20.56
C VAL A 60 -12.64 15.95 -21.52
N GLU A 61 -12.01 16.22 -22.66
CA GLU A 61 -12.54 17.11 -23.70
C GLU A 61 -13.86 16.58 -24.25
N HIS A 62 -13.98 15.29 -24.56
CA HIS A 62 -15.27 14.69 -24.95
C HIS A 62 -16.34 14.74 -23.83
N LYS A 63 -15.97 14.79 -22.55
CA LYS A 63 -16.92 15.05 -21.44
C LYS A 63 -17.29 16.54 -21.37
N MET A 64 -16.34 17.46 -21.55
CA MET A 64 -16.57 18.91 -21.57
C MET A 64 -17.47 19.32 -22.74
N ALA A 65 -17.19 18.83 -23.95
CA ALA A 65 -17.97 19.08 -25.16
C ALA A 65 -19.43 18.61 -25.02
N ARG A 66 -19.65 17.40 -24.47
CA ARG A 66 -21.00 16.90 -24.15
C ARG A 66 -21.70 17.74 -23.08
N LYS A 67 -20.96 18.23 -22.07
CA LYS A 67 -21.49 19.13 -21.01
C LYS A 67 -21.83 20.54 -21.53
N LEU A 68 -21.16 21.00 -22.59
CA LEU A 68 -21.49 22.24 -23.31
C LEU A 68 -22.71 22.07 -24.21
N GLN A 69 -22.80 20.99 -24.98
CA GLN A 69 -23.99 20.68 -25.79
C GLN A 69 -25.25 20.52 -24.93
N ALA A 70 -25.15 19.82 -23.79
CA ALA A 70 -26.24 19.63 -22.84
C ALA A 70 -26.74 20.93 -22.17
N LYS A 71 -25.98 22.04 -22.24
CA LYS A 71 -26.36 23.33 -21.64
C LYS A 71 -27.08 24.29 -22.59
N ASN A 72 -27.20 23.97 -23.88
CA ASN A 72 -27.81 24.86 -24.88
C ASN A 72 -29.29 24.58 -25.18
N PHE A 73 -29.96 23.73 -24.39
CA PHE A 73 -31.40 23.47 -24.49
C PHE A 73 -32.19 24.07 -23.32
N GLU A 74 -32.25 25.41 -23.27
CA GLU A 74 -33.48 26.20 -23.09
C GLU A 74 -33.14 27.71 -22.93
N PHE A 75 -33.44 28.50 -23.96
CA PHE A 75 -34.04 29.83 -23.79
C PHE A 75 -34.76 30.26 -25.08
N ALA A 76 -35.86 31.01 -24.93
CA ALA A 76 -36.87 31.13 -25.99
C ALA A 76 -36.56 32.16 -27.10
N LYS A 77 -37.16 31.92 -28.27
CA LYS A 77 -37.11 32.77 -29.48
C LYS A 77 -37.42 34.25 -29.20
N ARG A 78 -36.60 35.15 -29.74
CA ARG A 78 -37.04 36.46 -30.26
C ARG A 78 -36.47 36.68 -31.68
N LYS A 79 -37.07 37.60 -32.45
CA LYS A 79 -36.88 37.74 -33.90
C LYS A 79 -35.51 38.34 -34.27
N ALA A 80 -35.08 38.06 -35.49
CA ALA A 80 -33.84 38.59 -36.08
C ALA A 80 -34.00 40.01 -36.65
N ALA A 81 -32.88 40.73 -36.66
CA ALA A 81 -32.48 41.76 -37.62
C ALA A 81 -30.98 41.48 -37.86
N ASP A 82 -30.62 40.95 -39.03
CA ASP A 82 -30.19 41.72 -40.20
C ASP A 82 -28.80 42.37 -40.02
N GLY A 83 -27.89 42.05 -40.94
CA GLY A 83 -26.47 42.36 -40.83
C GLY A 83 -26.01 43.21 -42.01
N SER A 84 -25.85 44.52 -41.78
CA SER A 84 -25.23 45.40 -42.76
C SER A 84 -24.41 46.53 -42.12
N GLN A 85 -23.48 47.06 -42.92
CA GLN A 85 -22.64 48.24 -42.68
C GLN A 85 -21.37 48.04 -41.81
N CYS A 86 -20.37 48.88 -42.07
CA CYS A 86 -18.98 48.76 -41.61
C CYS A 86 -18.33 50.15 -41.43
N ARG A 87 -17.28 50.21 -40.60
CA ARG A 87 -16.33 51.35 -40.43
C ARG A 87 -16.92 52.64 -39.83
N PRO A 88 -16.08 53.62 -39.39
CA PRO A 88 -14.61 53.67 -39.38
C PRO A 88 -13.96 53.85 -37.99
N ARG A 89 -12.64 54.05 -38.01
CA ARG A 89 -11.68 54.19 -36.89
C ARG A 89 -11.23 55.66 -36.79
N ASN A 90 -11.18 56.27 -35.58
CA ASN A 90 -10.10 57.20 -35.15
C ASN A 90 -10.32 57.84 -33.76
N ALA A 91 -9.18 58.13 -33.10
CA ALA A 91 -8.93 59.13 -32.03
C ALA A 91 -9.69 58.94 -30.68
N THR A 92 -9.21 59.42 -29.51
CA THR A 92 -7.94 60.11 -29.17
C THR A 92 -7.49 59.68 -27.76
N SER A 93 -6.19 59.72 -27.46
CA SER A 93 -5.69 59.76 -26.06
C SER A 93 -5.88 61.17 -25.45
N PRO A 94 -5.70 61.31 -24.13
CA PRO A 94 -4.48 62.03 -23.72
C PRO A 94 -3.69 61.37 -22.59
N THR A 95 -2.43 61.80 -22.46
CA THR A 95 -1.41 61.35 -21.51
C THR A 95 -1.30 62.29 -20.31
N THR A 96 -1.08 61.77 -19.09
CA THR A 96 -0.28 62.39 -17.99
C THR A 96 -0.30 61.50 -16.74
N LEU A 97 0.67 61.48 -15.81
CA LEU A 97 2.14 61.62 -15.86
C LEU A 97 2.66 61.44 -14.41
N SER A 98 3.59 60.50 -14.16
CA SER A 98 4.44 60.44 -12.94
C SER A 98 3.69 60.25 -11.59
N ARG A 99 4.32 60.03 -10.43
CA ARG A 99 5.76 59.98 -10.06
C ARG A 99 5.96 58.98 -8.89
N SER A 100 7.12 58.32 -8.83
CA SER A 100 7.55 57.51 -7.68
C SER A 100 8.32 58.32 -6.63
N VAL A 101 8.18 57.97 -5.34
CA VAL A 101 9.12 58.33 -4.27
C VAL A 101 9.17 57.24 -3.19
N THR A 102 10.34 57.08 -2.57
CA THR A 102 10.69 56.07 -1.55
C THR A 102 10.69 56.70 -0.15
N ALA A 103 10.43 55.91 0.91
CA ALA A 103 10.99 56.10 2.26
C ALA A 103 10.81 54.83 3.13
N SER A 104 11.59 54.71 4.21
CA SER A 104 11.52 53.59 5.18
C SER A 104 11.77 54.06 6.61
N SER A 105 11.07 53.46 7.59
CA SER A 105 11.35 53.41 9.04
C SER A 105 10.38 52.36 9.62
N THR A 106 10.75 51.32 10.37
CA THR A 106 11.77 51.11 11.43
C THR A 106 11.41 51.78 12.76
N ALA A 107 10.75 51.03 13.65
CA ALA A 107 10.65 51.29 15.08
C ALA A 107 10.45 49.99 15.89
N THR A 108 11.13 49.87 17.03
CA THR A 108 11.02 48.82 18.06
C THR A 108 10.02 49.33 19.14
N SER A 109 9.44 48.61 20.13
CA SER A 109 9.92 47.51 20.98
C SER A 109 8.81 46.81 21.80
N THR A 110 9.15 45.64 22.38
CA THR A 110 8.75 45.11 23.73
C THR A 110 7.29 44.84 24.14
N VAL A 111 7.02 43.53 24.34
CA VAL A 111 6.27 42.82 25.42
C VAL A 111 5.25 43.52 26.35
N ILE A 112 4.14 42.82 26.63
CA ILE A 112 3.76 42.24 27.96
C ILE A 112 2.60 41.23 27.79
N SER A 113 2.39 40.34 28.77
CA SER A 113 1.53 39.15 28.70
C SER A 113 0.09 39.31 29.23
N SER A 114 -0.71 38.25 29.02
CA SER A 114 -1.87 37.80 29.81
C SER A 114 -3.17 38.64 29.85
N SER A 115 -4.29 38.04 29.41
CA SER A 115 -5.30 37.48 30.33
C SER A 115 -6.44 36.74 29.60
N SER A 116 -7.06 35.77 30.28
CA SER A 116 -8.30 35.09 29.88
C SER A 116 -9.56 35.86 30.32
N VAL A 117 -10.73 35.60 29.71
CA VAL A 117 -12.02 35.39 30.42
C VAL A 117 -13.11 34.91 29.44
N SER A 118 -14.02 34.06 29.93
CA SER A 118 -15.21 33.56 29.22
C SER A 118 -16.43 34.46 29.44
N ILE A 119 -17.42 34.42 28.55
CA ILE A 119 -18.73 35.08 28.77
C ILE A 119 -19.87 34.15 28.35
N THR A 120 -20.91 34.05 29.18
CA THR A 120 -22.12 33.26 28.93
C THR A 120 -23.38 34.11 29.08
N SER A 121 -24.48 33.60 28.49
CA SER A 121 -25.89 33.86 28.83
C SER A 121 -26.42 35.31 28.81
N ASN A 122 -27.47 35.53 28.01
CA ASN A 122 -28.80 35.65 28.63
C ASN A 122 -29.94 35.26 27.67
N ALA A 123 -31.12 34.99 28.23
CA ALA A 123 -32.32 34.57 27.50
C ALA A 123 -33.49 35.56 27.75
N ALA A 124 -34.55 35.47 26.93
CA ALA A 124 -35.82 36.16 27.12
C ALA A 124 -36.99 35.32 26.56
N THR A 125 -38.20 35.51 27.10
CA THR A 125 -39.33 34.57 26.93
C THR A 125 -40.68 35.30 26.84
N THR A 126 -41.57 34.85 25.95
CA THR A 126 -43.05 35.05 25.98
C THR A 126 -43.72 33.89 25.20
N THR A 127 -44.69 33.08 25.69
CA THR A 127 -46.15 33.31 25.94
C THR A 127 -46.93 33.92 24.76
N SER A 128 -48.11 33.45 24.29
CA SER A 128 -49.15 32.44 24.69
C SER A 128 -49.96 32.02 23.42
N SER A 129 -50.90 31.05 23.29
CA SER A 129 -51.46 29.86 24.01
C SER A 129 -52.23 28.99 22.93
N SER A 130 -53.32 28.20 23.03
CA SER A 130 -54.45 27.93 23.97
C SER A 130 -55.16 26.56 23.64
N THR A 131 -56.21 26.19 24.42
CA THR A 131 -57.51 25.49 24.12
C THR A 131 -57.81 24.92 22.69
N GLU A 132 -58.58 23.82 22.46
CA GLU A 132 -59.50 23.01 23.31
C GLU A 132 -59.99 21.65 22.68
N GLN A 133 -60.53 20.77 23.54
CA GLN A 133 -61.61 19.76 23.35
C GLN A 133 -61.49 18.44 22.50
N GLN A 134 -62.28 17.46 22.99
CA GLN A 134 -62.58 16.05 22.61
C GLN A 134 -63.88 16.05 21.72
N PRO A 135 -64.42 14.98 21.04
CA PRO A 135 -64.50 13.60 21.57
C PRO A 135 -64.66 12.33 20.68
N THR A 136 -64.42 11.18 21.33
CA THR A 136 -65.01 9.80 21.22
C THR A 136 -65.67 9.30 19.92
N SER A 137 -65.48 8.03 19.51
CA SER A 137 -66.14 6.86 20.16
C SER A 137 -65.76 5.48 19.57
N THR A 138 -65.91 4.40 20.39
CA THR A 138 -66.27 2.96 20.09
C THR A 138 -65.82 2.26 18.79
N SER A 139 -65.41 0.98 18.70
CA SER A 139 -65.24 -0.20 19.59
C SER A 139 -64.32 -1.21 18.82
N SER A 140 -63.84 -2.38 19.28
CA SER A 140 -64.40 -3.42 20.17
C SER A 140 -63.33 -4.38 20.76
N THR A 141 -63.79 -5.31 21.62
CA THR A 141 -63.09 -6.26 22.48
C THR A 141 -62.30 -7.41 21.82
N GLN A 142 -61.22 -7.86 22.48
CA GLN A 142 -61.14 -9.25 22.98
C GLN A 142 -60.16 -9.39 24.17
N ASP A 143 -60.51 -10.26 25.15
CA ASP A 143 -59.75 -10.55 26.36
C ASP A 143 -58.61 -11.57 26.14
N GLN A 144 -57.57 -11.53 27.00
CA GLN A 144 -57.30 -12.62 27.97
C GLN A 144 -56.52 -12.13 29.22
N GLN A 145 -56.86 -12.76 30.34
CA GLN A 145 -56.40 -12.61 31.73
C GLN A 145 -54.85 -12.61 31.89
N THR A 146 -54.23 -11.73 32.69
CA THR A 146 -54.01 -11.79 34.17
C THR A 146 -53.40 -13.12 34.67
N GLN A 147 -52.50 -13.16 35.67
CA GLN A 147 -52.23 -12.28 36.82
C GLN A 147 -50.73 -12.29 37.22
N GLN A 148 -50.25 -11.27 37.95
CA GLN A 148 -49.37 -11.49 39.12
C GLN A 148 -49.35 -10.29 40.09
N GLN A 149 -48.80 -10.48 41.29
CA GLN A 149 -49.06 -9.67 42.48
C GLN A 149 -48.00 -8.60 42.80
N THR A 150 -48.43 -7.59 43.56
CA THR A 150 -47.62 -6.59 44.27
C THR A 150 -46.69 -7.20 45.31
N SER A 151 -45.46 -6.66 45.47
CA SER A 151 -45.05 -5.97 46.71
C SER A 151 -43.66 -5.30 46.65
N THR A 152 -43.65 -4.02 47.04
CA THR A 152 -42.61 -3.25 47.76
C THR A 152 -41.11 -3.59 47.63
N SER A 153 -40.39 -2.60 47.08
CA SER A 153 -39.27 -1.90 47.76
C SER A 153 -38.03 -2.66 48.22
N SER A 154 -36.93 -2.48 47.48
CA SER A 154 -35.72 -1.80 48.00
C SER A 154 -34.86 -1.31 46.84
N ALA A 155 -34.11 -0.23 47.03
CA ALA A 155 -33.15 0.27 46.04
C ALA A 155 -31.75 -0.22 46.38
N ASP A 156 -31.00 -0.67 45.36
CA ASP A 156 -29.54 -0.71 45.40
C ASP A 156 -28.98 -0.18 44.06
N SER A 157 -27.85 0.51 44.10
CA SER A 157 -27.32 1.33 43.02
C SER A 157 -26.11 0.69 42.33
N SER A 158 -26.33 -0.42 41.64
CA SER A 158 -25.32 -1.02 40.77
C SER A 158 -25.29 -0.33 39.40
N ALA A 159 -24.47 0.72 39.28
CA ALA A 159 -24.24 1.36 37.98
C ALA A 159 -23.57 0.37 37.01
N GLN A 160 -24.32 -0.10 36.00
CA GLN A 160 -23.77 -0.91 34.92
C GLN A 160 -22.80 -0.06 34.09
N THR A 161 -21.52 -0.15 34.43
CA THR A 161 -20.45 0.34 33.57
C THR A 161 -20.49 -0.49 32.29
N ALA A 162 -20.84 0.12 31.17
CA ALA A 162 -20.79 -0.53 29.87
C ALA A 162 -19.33 -0.87 29.57
N GLN A 163 -18.94 -2.12 29.83
CA GLN A 163 -17.63 -2.63 29.44
C GLN A 163 -17.58 -2.74 27.92
N THR A 164 -17.01 -1.72 27.29
CA THR A 164 -16.46 -1.87 25.94
C THR A 164 -15.51 -3.06 25.96
N LEU A 165 -15.85 -4.10 25.20
CA LEU A 165 -14.98 -5.23 24.94
C LEU A 165 -13.82 -4.75 24.06
N VAL A 166 -12.85 -4.07 24.68
CA VAL A 166 -11.54 -3.82 24.08
C VAL A 166 -10.87 -5.17 23.94
N SER A 167 -10.96 -5.75 22.75
CA SER A 167 -10.24 -6.97 22.39
C SER A 167 -8.76 -6.73 22.68
N SER A 168 -8.16 -7.63 23.46
CA SER A 168 -6.71 -7.64 23.61
C SER A 168 -6.08 -7.78 22.22
N PRO A 169 -5.00 -7.03 21.89
CA PRO A 169 -4.39 -7.07 20.57
C PRO A 169 -4.02 -8.52 20.23
N ALA A 170 -4.56 -9.01 19.12
CA ALA A 170 -4.37 -10.40 18.71
C ALA A 170 -2.88 -10.64 18.42
N SER A 171 -2.25 -11.53 19.17
CA SER A 171 -0.83 -11.82 18.99
C SER A 171 -0.63 -12.69 17.75
N TYR A 172 -0.34 -12.07 16.62
CA TYR A 172 -0.08 -12.75 15.34
C TYR A 172 1.32 -13.37 15.26
N ALA A 173 1.93 -13.78 16.38
CA ALA A 173 3.29 -14.30 16.43
C ALA A 173 3.53 -15.51 15.49
N GLY A 174 2.52 -16.36 15.25
CA GLY A 174 2.62 -17.46 14.27
C GLY A 174 2.64 -17.00 12.80
N HIS A 175 2.17 -15.78 12.52
CA HIS A 175 2.16 -15.15 11.20
C HIS A 175 3.41 -14.27 10.96
N THR A 176 4.30 -14.14 11.94
CA THR A 176 5.53 -13.35 11.87
C THR A 176 6.75 -14.26 11.70
N PRO A 177 7.42 -14.28 10.54
CA PRO A 177 8.53 -15.20 10.27
C PRO A 177 9.67 -15.06 11.30
N ASN A 178 10.00 -16.14 12.00
CA ASN A 178 10.99 -16.17 13.08
C ASN A 178 10.75 -15.14 14.21
N GLY A 179 9.55 -14.54 14.32
CA GLY A 179 9.28 -13.44 15.25
C GLY A 179 9.85 -12.08 14.83
N ASN A 180 10.44 -11.96 13.64
CA ASN A 180 10.92 -10.70 13.06
C ASN A 180 10.02 -10.31 11.87
N LYS A 181 9.38 -9.13 11.94
CA LYS A 181 8.48 -8.63 10.91
C LYS A 181 9.21 -8.20 9.62
N ALA A 182 10.47 -7.79 9.72
CA ALA A 182 11.22 -7.18 8.62
C ALA A 182 11.57 -8.19 7.52
N GLY A 183 11.43 -7.74 6.28
CA GLY A 183 11.82 -8.48 5.08
C GLY A 183 12.19 -7.56 3.92
N VAL A 184 12.39 -8.14 2.74
CA VAL A 184 12.73 -7.40 1.52
C VAL A 184 12.19 -8.12 0.29
N SER A 185 11.79 -7.37 -0.74
CA SER A 185 11.58 -7.91 -2.08
C SER A 185 12.86 -7.80 -2.92
N ALA A 186 13.06 -8.74 -3.85
CA ALA A 186 14.30 -9.05 -4.55
C ALA A 186 15.43 -9.64 -3.68
N GLY A 187 16.27 -10.48 -4.32
CA GLY A 187 17.40 -11.16 -3.69
C GLY A 187 18.75 -10.43 -3.73
N ASP A 188 18.83 -9.21 -4.27
CA ASP A 188 20.08 -8.49 -4.49
C ASP A 188 20.63 -7.80 -3.23
N SER A 189 19.77 -7.40 -2.29
CA SER A 189 20.14 -6.71 -1.05
C SER A 189 20.57 -7.64 0.10
N LEU A 190 20.29 -8.94 0.00
CA LEU A 190 20.38 -9.92 1.11
C LEU A 190 21.75 -9.99 1.79
N ALA A 191 22.84 -9.73 1.06
CA ALA A 191 24.20 -9.72 1.59
C ALA A 191 24.43 -8.64 2.66
N TRP A 192 23.74 -7.50 2.56
CA TRP A 192 23.82 -6.39 3.53
C TRP A 192 22.82 -6.52 4.69
N LEU A 193 21.76 -7.33 4.53
CA LEU A 193 20.67 -7.47 5.49
C LEU A 193 20.71 -8.80 6.29
N THR A 194 21.76 -9.60 6.11
CA THR A 194 21.92 -10.89 6.77
C THR A 194 21.89 -10.75 8.30
N GLY A 195 20.94 -11.43 8.94
CA GLY A 195 20.70 -11.35 10.38
C GLY A 195 19.78 -10.20 10.84
N LYS A 196 19.28 -9.36 9.92
CA LYS A 196 18.30 -8.30 10.23
C LYS A 196 16.87 -8.58 9.72
N LEU A 197 16.70 -9.54 8.82
CA LEU A 197 15.39 -9.93 8.28
C LEU A 197 14.85 -11.21 8.94
N GLY A 198 13.53 -11.28 9.10
CA GLY A 198 12.80 -12.51 9.38
C GLY A 198 12.51 -13.32 8.12
N TRP A 199 12.35 -12.65 6.96
CA TRP A 199 11.93 -13.25 5.68
C TRP A 199 12.33 -12.41 4.46
N TRP A 200 12.18 -12.95 3.25
CA TRP A 200 12.36 -12.26 1.96
C TRP A 200 11.70 -13.04 0.82
N TYR A 201 11.49 -12.40 -0.34
CA TYR A 201 11.02 -13.06 -1.58
C TYR A 201 11.57 -12.38 -2.84
N ASP A 202 11.48 -13.04 -4.00
CA ASP A 202 11.98 -12.54 -5.30
C ASP A 202 10.96 -12.69 -6.44
N TRP A 203 9.67 -12.59 -6.11
CA TRP A 203 8.52 -12.81 -7.00
C TRP A 203 8.44 -14.20 -7.68
N SER A 204 9.30 -15.15 -7.32
CA SER A 204 9.34 -16.49 -7.91
C SER A 204 8.74 -17.58 -7.01
N ALA A 205 8.37 -18.70 -7.62
CA ALA A 205 7.96 -19.91 -6.91
C ALA A 205 9.12 -20.65 -6.22
N THR A 206 10.37 -20.26 -6.50
CA THR A 206 11.60 -20.91 -6.00
C THR A 206 12.68 -19.86 -5.72
N PRO A 207 12.56 -19.06 -4.64
CA PRO A 207 13.43 -17.91 -4.44
C PRO A 207 14.92 -18.24 -4.37
N SER A 208 15.74 -17.42 -5.02
CA SER A 208 17.17 -17.69 -5.23
C SER A 208 18.08 -16.72 -4.48
N GLY A 209 18.63 -17.17 -3.35
CA GLY A 209 19.46 -16.36 -2.45
C GLY A 209 19.57 -16.98 -1.06
N SER A 210 20.20 -16.26 -0.12
CA SER A 210 20.28 -16.64 1.29
C SER A 210 20.53 -15.43 2.17
N CYS A 211 19.85 -15.30 3.30
CA CYS A 211 19.94 -14.15 4.21
C CYS A 211 20.01 -14.61 5.68
N GLY A 212 21.01 -15.46 5.98
CA GLY A 212 21.10 -16.14 7.28
C GLY A 212 19.89 -17.06 7.50
N ASN A 213 19.19 -16.87 8.63
CA ASN A 213 18.00 -17.66 8.99
C ASN A 213 16.68 -17.11 8.41
N ALA A 214 16.71 -16.03 7.63
CA ALA A 214 15.50 -15.41 7.09
C ALA A 214 14.77 -16.33 6.09
N VAL A 215 13.46 -16.50 6.29
CA VAL A 215 12.62 -17.40 5.49
C VAL A 215 12.49 -16.90 4.05
N SER A 216 12.92 -17.71 3.09
CA SER A 216 12.65 -17.49 1.66
C SER A 216 11.20 -17.87 1.33
N VAL A 217 10.36 -16.89 0.99
CA VAL A 217 8.92 -17.10 0.77
C VAL A 217 8.62 -17.21 -0.73
N PRO A 218 8.13 -18.36 -1.24
CA PRO A 218 7.73 -18.50 -2.62
C PRO A 218 6.40 -17.78 -2.92
N MET A 219 6.25 -17.35 -4.17
CA MET A 219 5.09 -16.61 -4.67
C MET A 219 4.43 -17.31 -5.87
N ILE A 220 3.10 -17.26 -5.95
CA ILE A 220 2.34 -17.58 -7.17
C ILE A 220 1.99 -16.28 -7.90
N TRP A 221 2.98 -15.73 -8.60
CA TRP A 221 2.93 -14.33 -9.07
C TRP A 221 1.73 -14.01 -9.98
N GLY A 222 1.33 -14.87 -10.92
CA GLY A 222 0.31 -14.52 -11.92
C GLY A 222 -0.38 -15.69 -12.62
N GLY A 223 -1.12 -15.35 -13.68
CA GLY A 223 -1.94 -16.26 -14.48
C GLY A 223 -1.17 -17.06 -15.54
N GLY A 224 0.12 -16.77 -15.73
CA GLY A 224 0.97 -17.36 -16.77
C GLY A 224 0.93 -16.64 -18.12
N THR A 225 0.51 -15.37 -18.15
CA THR A 225 0.22 -14.61 -19.38
C THR A 225 0.59 -13.12 -19.36
N ALA A 226 1.00 -12.52 -18.24
CA ALA A 226 1.15 -11.06 -18.14
C ALA A 226 2.46 -10.51 -18.71
N ASP A 227 3.58 -11.22 -18.50
CA ASP A 227 4.90 -10.85 -19.00
C ASP A 227 5.64 -12.06 -19.62
N GLY A 228 6.92 -11.89 -19.97
CA GLY A 228 7.73 -12.96 -20.56
C GLY A 228 8.19 -14.06 -19.59
N ASP A 229 8.01 -13.86 -18.28
CA ASP A 229 8.46 -14.76 -17.21
C ASP A 229 7.28 -15.46 -16.50
N ASP A 230 6.11 -14.83 -16.42
CA ASP A 230 4.91 -15.28 -15.67
C ASP A 230 4.56 -16.75 -15.98
N ALA A 231 4.56 -17.12 -17.26
CA ALA A 231 4.35 -18.51 -17.68
C ALA A 231 5.32 -19.51 -17.01
N SER A 232 6.57 -19.10 -16.78
CA SER A 232 7.59 -19.89 -16.08
C SER A 232 7.46 -19.81 -14.55
N ARG A 233 7.09 -18.65 -13.99
CA ARG A 233 6.80 -18.47 -12.55
C ARG A 233 5.65 -19.40 -12.13
N LEU A 234 4.56 -19.42 -12.91
CA LEU A 234 3.41 -20.28 -12.67
C LEU A 234 3.71 -21.76 -12.92
N ALA A 235 4.51 -22.12 -13.93
CA ALA A 235 4.93 -23.50 -14.14
C ALA A 235 5.76 -24.03 -12.96
N ALA A 236 6.76 -23.27 -12.50
CA ALA A 236 7.57 -23.62 -11.32
C ALA A 236 6.74 -23.75 -10.03
N PHE A 237 5.66 -22.98 -9.89
CA PHE A 237 4.73 -23.13 -8.77
C PHE A 237 3.90 -24.41 -8.86
N LYS A 238 3.44 -24.79 -10.05
CA LYS A 238 2.67 -26.02 -10.29
C LYS A 238 3.50 -27.29 -10.05
N ASP A 239 4.78 -27.25 -10.42
CA ASP A 239 5.73 -28.36 -10.22
C ASP A 239 6.30 -28.43 -8.79
N MET A 240 5.95 -27.49 -7.90
CA MET A 240 6.39 -27.47 -6.51
C MET A 240 5.91 -28.72 -5.76
N ASN A 241 6.82 -29.62 -5.40
CA ASN A 241 6.50 -30.90 -4.76
C ASN A 241 6.61 -30.92 -3.22
N TYR A 242 6.94 -29.78 -2.60
CA TYR A 242 7.04 -29.59 -1.14
C TYR A 242 5.95 -28.64 -0.61
N VAL A 243 5.88 -28.48 0.71
CA VAL A 243 4.99 -27.54 1.40
C VAL A 243 5.86 -26.44 2.04
N PRO A 244 5.86 -25.20 1.53
CA PRO A 244 6.57 -24.07 2.15
C PRO A 244 5.82 -23.58 3.40
N GLN A 245 6.51 -22.89 4.31
CA GLN A 245 5.90 -22.33 5.52
C GLN A 245 4.91 -21.20 5.22
N TYR A 246 5.24 -20.33 4.26
CA TYR A 246 4.42 -19.23 3.78
C TYR A 246 4.32 -19.29 2.24
N ILE A 247 3.23 -18.77 1.68
CA ILE A 247 3.05 -18.56 0.23
C ILE A 247 2.47 -17.18 0.01
N ILE A 248 3.06 -16.37 -0.87
CA ILE A 248 2.48 -15.10 -1.32
C ILE A 248 1.61 -15.34 -2.56
N GLY A 249 0.45 -14.70 -2.60
CA GLY A 249 -0.52 -14.76 -3.70
C GLY A 249 -0.09 -14.00 -4.96
N PHE A 250 -1.08 -13.67 -5.78
CA PHE A 250 -0.88 -12.98 -7.06
C PHE A 250 -0.44 -11.52 -6.88
N GLU A 251 0.43 -11.07 -7.76
CA GLU A 251 0.94 -9.70 -7.78
C GLU A 251 -0.03 -8.78 -8.51
N GLU A 252 -0.62 -7.81 -7.80
CA GLU A 252 -1.40 -6.73 -8.40
C GLU A 252 -2.37 -7.15 -9.54
N PRO A 253 -3.16 -8.24 -9.37
CA PRO A 253 -4.03 -8.76 -10.43
C PRO A 253 -5.18 -7.80 -10.78
N ASP A 254 -5.38 -6.74 -9.99
CA ASP A 254 -6.35 -5.68 -10.24
C ASP A 254 -5.82 -4.56 -11.15
N CYS A 255 -4.51 -4.49 -11.42
CA CYS A 255 -3.89 -3.57 -12.39
C CYS A 255 -3.86 -4.17 -13.81
N PRO A 256 -3.51 -3.38 -14.85
CA PRO A 256 -3.23 -3.93 -16.18
C PRO A 256 -2.05 -4.90 -16.14
N ALA A 257 -2.14 -6.00 -16.90
CA ALA A 257 -1.07 -6.99 -17.01
C ALA A 257 0.17 -6.41 -17.71
N GLY A 258 1.36 -6.59 -17.13
CA GLY A 258 2.59 -6.09 -17.74
C GLY A 258 3.85 -6.25 -16.89
N SER A 259 4.81 -5.32 -17.06
CA SER A 259 6.15 -5.36 -16.44
C SER A 259 6.17 -4.94 -14.96
N GLY A 260 5.23 -5.42 -14.17
CA GLY A 260 5.09 -5.13 -12.74
C GLY A 260 3.89 -5.86 -12.11
N SER A 261 2.74 -5.83 -12.78
CA SER A 261 1.47 -6.36 -12.26
C SER A 261 0.95 -7.54 -13.10
N ALA A 262 0.31 -8.53 -12.46
CA ALA A 262 -0.13 -9.77 -13.13
C ALA A 262 -1.47 -9.64 -13.89
N GLY A 263 -2.25 -8.59 -13.64
CA GLY A 263 -3.50 -8.23 -14.34
C GLY A 263 -4.39 -9.38 -14.80
N MET A 264 -5.15 -9.95 -13.87
CA MET A 264 -5.87 -11.20 -14.04
C MET A 264 -7.32 -11.07 -13.54
N ASP A 265 -8.29 -11.64 -14.26
CA ASP A 265 -9.68 -11.59 -13.82
C ASP A 265 -9.92 -12.46 -12.57
N VAL A 266 -10.92 -12.06 -11.78
CA VAL A 266 -11.27 -12.70 -10.51
C VAL A 266 -11.58 -14.20 -10.64
N ASN A 267 -12.22 -14.65 -11.74
CA ASN A 267 -12.59 -16.06 -11.88
C ASN A 267 -11.37 -16.92 -12.21
N THR A 268 -10.47 -16.44 -13.06
CA THR A 268 -9.18 -17.09 -13.32
C THR A 268 -8.34 -17.16 -12.05
N ALA A 269 -8.30 -16.06 -11.27
CA ALA A 269 -7.59 -16.02 -9.99
C ALA A 269 -8.16 -17.01 -8.95
N ILE A 270 -9.48 -17.06 -8.79
CA ILE A 270 -10.16 -18.06 -7.92
C ILE A 270 -9.83 -19.48 -8.38
N SER A 271 -9.88 -19.75 -9.69
CA SER A 271 -9.60 -21.07 -10.25
C SER A 271 -8.16 -21.54 -9.94
N ILE A 272 -7.18 -20.67 -10.18
CA ILE A 272 -5.76 -20.96 -9.93
C ILE A 272 -5.50 -21.08 -8.41
N TRP A 273 -6.05 -20.19 -7.59
CA TRP A 273 -5.92 -20.25 -6.13
C TRP A 273 -6.46 -21.56 -5.55
N ASN A 274 -7.71 -21.91 -5.92
CA ASN A 274 -8.36 -23.14 -5.45
C ASN A 274 -7.66 -24.41 -5.96
N GLN A 275 -7.05 -24.39 -7.15
CA GLN A 275 -6.38 -25.54 -7.73
C GLN A 275 -4.96 -25.77 -7.19
N TYR A 276 -4.18 -24.72 -6.94
CA TYR A 276 -2.74 -24.85 -6.63
C TYR A 276 -2.31 -24.30 -5.27
N VAL A 277 -3.02 -23.31 -4.71
CA VAL A 277 -2.64 -22.64 -3.46
C VAL A 277 -3.35 -23.25 -2.26
N VAL A 278 -4.67 -23.45 -2.35
CA VAL A 278 -5.46 -24.08 -1.29
C VAL A 278 -4.89 -25.43 -0.86
N PRO A 279 -4.50 -26.37 -1.76
CA PRO A 279 -3.92 -27.66 -1.34
C PRO A 279 -2.60 -27.56 -0.58
N LYS A 280 -1.79 -26.51 -0.79
CA LYS A 280 -0.61 -26.23 0.03
C LYS A 280 -1.01 -25.77 1.43
N GLY A 281 -2.03 -24.93 1.47
CA GLY A 281 -2.63 -24.44 2.71
C GLY A 281 -3.22 -25.54 3.59
N GLU A 282 -4.03 -26.43 3.02
CA GLU A 282 -4.55 -27.62 3.72
C GLU A 282 -3.42 -28.56 4.20
N ALA A 283 -2.25 -28.53 3.56
CA ALA A 283 -1.06 -29.28 3.96
C ALA A 283 -0.16 -28.54 4.97
N GLY A 284 -0.51 -27.31 5.37
CA GLY A 284 0.17 -26.55 6.44
C GLY A 284 0.83 -25.23 6.02
N SER A 285 0.77 -24.79 4.76
CA SER A 285 1.27 -23.47 4.37
C SER A 285 0.38 -22.32 4.87
N ILE A 286 0.97 -21.32 5.50
CA ILE A 286 0.29 -20.06 5.81
C ILE A 286 0.13 -19.27 4.50
N LEU A 287 -1.11 -18.90 4.16
CA LEU A 287 -1.43 -18.25 2.90
C LEU A 287 -1.50 -16.73 3.05
N VAL A 288 -0.57 -16.02 2.41
CA VAL A 288 -0.58 -14.57 2.24
C VAL A 288 -1.34 -14.26 0.94
N GLY A 289 -2.28 -13.30 1.00
CA GLY A 289 -3.18 -12.99 -0.11
C GLY A 289 -2.51 -12.40 -1.35
N PRO A 290 -3.29 -12.14 -2.42
CA PRO A 290 -2.85 -11.28 -3.52
C PRO A 290 -2.78 -9.81 -3.07
N SER A 291 -1.77 -9.08 -3.53
CA SER A 291 -1.56 -7.64 -3.31
C SER A 291 -2.38 -6.83 -4.33
N MET A 292 -3.03 -5.72 -3.94
CA MET A 292 -3.76 -4.85 -4.89
C MET A 292 -2.96 -3.57 -5.19
N CYS A 293 -2.78 -3.22 -6.46
CA CYS A 293 -2.05 -2.00 -6.85
C CYS A 293 -2.80 -0.72 -6.44
N LYS A 294 -4.13 -0.78 -6.31
CA LYS A 294 -4.97 0.37 -5.95
C LYS A 294 -4.97 0.70 -4.46
N GLN A 295 -4.27 -0.06 -3.61
CA GLN A 295 -4.12 0.25 -2.17
C GLN A 295 -5.51 0.40 -1.51
N ALA A 296 -5.75 1.37 -0.62
CA ALA A 296 -7.09 1.65 -0.06
C ALA A 296 -8.18 2.05 -1.09
N ALA A 297 -7.83 2.29 -2.36
CA ALA A 297 -8.77 2.54 -3.44
C ALA A 297 -9.10 1.27 -4.26
N GLU A 298 -8.70 0.08 -3.79
CA GLU A 298 -9.15 -1.19 -4.38
C GLU A 298 -10.68 -1.27 -4.38
N SER A 299 -11.22 -1.78 -5.49
CA SER A 299 -12.64 -2.05 -5.61
C SER A 299 -12.90 -3.04 -6.74
N GLY A 300 -13.89 -3.91 -6.54
CA GLY A 300 -14.36 -4.85 -7.55
C GLY A 300 -13.46 -6.06 -7.81
N TRP A 301 -12.29 -6.18 -7.17
CA TRP A 301 -11.39 -7.34 -7.32
C TRP A 301 -11.31 -8.19 -6.05
N LEU A 302 -10.79 -7.64 -4.94
CA LEU A 302 -10.43 -8.44 -3.77
C LEU A 302 -11.65 -8.98 -3.02
N GLY A 303 -12.67 -8.17 -2.79
CA GLY A 303 -13.93 -8.61 -2.19
C GLY A 303 -14.55 -9.83 -2.92
N PRO A 304 -14.76 -9.75 -4.25
CA PRO A 304 -15.20 -10.88 -5.07
C PRO A 304 -14.27 -12.12 -5.01
N PHE A 305 -12.94 -11.93 -5.06
CA PHE A 305 -11.97 -13.04 -4.90
C PHE A 305 -12.13 -13.72 -3.53
N MET A 306 -12.11 -12.94 -2.45
CA MET A 306 -12.25 -13.41 -1.06
C MET A 306 -13.62 -14.09 -0.79
N ALA A 307 -14.63 -13.84 -1.62
CA ALA A 307 -15.94 -14.48 -1.54
C ALA A 307 -16.03 -15.79 -2.36
N GLY A 308 -15.17 -15.98 -3.38
CA GLY A 308 -15.23 -17.12 -4.30
C GLY A 308 -14.17 -18.22 -4.10
N VAL A 309 -13.09 -17.94 -3.34
CA VAL A 309 -12.10 -18.97 -2.98
C VAL A 309 -12.65 -19.99 -1.97
N THR A 310 -12.27 -21.26 -2.11
CA THR A 310 -12.72 -22.34 -1.21
C THR A 310 -12.06 -22.27 0.17
N ARG A 311 -10.82 -21.78 0.24
CA ARG A 311 -10.15 -21.34 1.47
C ARG A 311 -9.54 -19.95 1.25
N LYS A 312 -9.83 -19.04 2.17
CA LYS A 312 -9.28 -17.68 2.19
C LYS A 312 -7.79 -17.68 2.55
N PRO A 313 -7.05 -16.60 2.23
CA PRO A 313 -5.76 -16.31 2.88
C PRO A 313 -5.89 -16.28 4.41
N ASP A 314 -4.82 -16.66 5.09
CA ASP A 314 -4.64 -16.49 6.53
C ASP A 314 -4.15 -15.07 6.87
N ILE A 315 -3.42 -14.46 5.94
CA ILE A 315 -2.82 -13.13 6.04
C ILE A 315 -3.29 -12.28 4.86
N MET A 316 -3.76 -11.07 5.14
CA MET A 316 -4.05 -10.06 4.11
C MET A 316 -2.75 -9.46 3.58
N ASN A 317 -2.65 -9.33 2.26
CA ASN A 317 -1.47 -8.78 1.60
C ASN A 317 -1.77 -7.37 1.06
N ILE A 318 -0.91 -6.40 1.34
CA ILE A 318 -1.06 -5.03 0.87
C ILE A 318 0.26 -4.49 0.29
N HIS A 319 0.16 -3.64 -0.72
CA HIS A 319 1.22 -2.76 -1.17
C HIS A 319 0.97 -1.34 -0.62
N VAL A 320 2.03 -0.67 -0.15
CA VAL A 320 1.96 0.67 0.46
C VAL A 320 2.94 1.62 -0.25
N ASN A 321 2.46 2.19 -1.35
CA ASN A 321 3.10 3.21 -2.17
C ASN A 321 2.53 4.58 -1.76
N LYS A 322 3.14 5.19 -0.74
CA LYS A 322 2.69 6.42 -0.05
C LYS A 322 3.86 7.35 0.26
N ASN A 323 3.60 8.61 0.57
CA ASN A 323 4.62 9.58 0.99
C ASN A 323 4.46 10.06 2.45
N SER A 324 3.48 9.53 3.19
CA SER A 324 3.13 10.03 4.52
C SER A 324 2.58 8.96 5.46
N ALA A 325 2.79 9.15 6.77
CA ALA A 325 2.21 8.31 7.82
C ALA A 325 0.68 8.19 7.72
N ALA A 326 -0.01 9.26 7.31
CA ALA A 326 -1.46 9.25 7.12
C ALA A 326 -1.88 8.32 5.97
N GLY A 327 -1.14 8.31 4.86
CA GLY A 327 -1.36 7.38 3.75
C GLY A 327 -1.14 5.92 4.17
N ILE A 328 -0.03 5.63 4.86
CA ILE A 328 0.29 4.29 5.37
C ILE A 328 -0.84 3.76 6.27
N ASN A 329 -1.27 4.56 7.26
CA ASN A 329 -2.34 4.14 8.17
C ASN A 329 -3.69 3.99 7.46
N ALA A 330 -3.99 4.79 6.43
CA ALA A 330 -5.24 4.67 5.69
C ALA A 330 -5.37 3.33 4.95
N ASP A 331 -4.28 2.77 4.40
CA ASP A 331 -4.31 1.43 3.81
C ASP A 331 -4.48 0.36 4.90
N ILE A 332 -3.67 0.39 5.96
CA ILE A 332 -3.77 -0.59 7.06
C ILE A 332 -5.18 -0.60 7.66
N ASP A 333 -5.77 0.58 7.87
CA ASP A 333 -7.14 0.74 8.34
C ASP A 333 -8.16 0.19 7.32
N HIS A 334 -8.04 0.48 6.03
CA HIS A 334 -8.94 -0.05 5.00
C HIS A 334 -8.94 -1.58 4.99
N TYR A 335 -7.77 -2.20 4.87
CA TYR A 335 -7.66 -3.66 4.74
C TYR A 335 -8.04 -4.38 6.04
N TYR A 336 -7.62 -3.85 7.20
CA TYR A 336 -7.96 -4.47 8.49
C TYR A 336 -9.45 -4.36 8.80
N ASN A 337 -10.07 -3.20 8.58
CA ASN A 337 -11.50 -3.00 8.87
C ASN A 337 -12.42 -3.74 7.88
N THR A 338 -11.99 -3.92 6.61
CA THR A 338 -12.77 -4.69 5.61
C THR A 338 -12.65 -6.20 5.81
N TYR A 339 -11.44 -6.71 6.11
CA TYR A 339 -11.16 -8.16 6.03
C TYR A 339 -10.82 -8.84 7.38
N GLY A 340 -10.42 -8.10 8.42
CA GLY A 340 -10.21 -8.62 9.78
C GLY A 340 -9.04 -9.61 9.96
N LEU A 341 -8.12 -9.68 9.01
CA LEU A 341 -6.94 -10.55 9.03
C LEU A 341 -5.68 -9.80 9.50
N PRO A 342 -4.65 -10.51 10.02
CA PRO A 342 -3.30 -9.94 10.10
C PRO A 342 -2.81 -9.50 8.72
N ILE A 343 -1.98 -8.46 8.68
CA ILE A 343 -1.48 -7.86 7.44
C ILE A 343 0.01 -8.18 7.26
N TRP A 344 0.38 -8.56 6.04
CA TRP A 344 1.74 -8.39 5.52
C TRP A 344 1.74 -7.24 4.51
N VAL A 345 2.72 -6.35 4.66
CA VAL A 345 3.06 -5.33 3.66
C VAL A 345 4.15 -5.92 2.78
N THR A 346 3.82 -6.64 1.71
CA THR A 346 4.85 -7.30 0.89
C THR A 346 5.71 -6.31 0.12
N GLU A 347 5.15 -5.14 -0.21
CA GLU A 347 5.90 -4.01 -0.75
C GLU A 347 5.49 -2.70 -0.07
N PHE A 348 6.49 -1.90 0.32
CA PHE A 348 6.30 -0.47 0.57
C PHE A 348 7.36 0.37 -0.16
N ALA A 349 6.95 1.55 -0.61
CA ALA A 349 7.84 2.54 -1.21
C ALA A 349 7.36 3.99 -0.99
N CYS A 350 8.30 4.93 -1.01
CA CYS A 350 7.99 6.36 -0.95
C CYS A 350 7.44 6.83 -2.31
N VAL A 351 6.15 7.08 -2.38
CA VAL A 351 5.42 7.50 -3.60
C VAL A 351 4.35 8.53 -3.22
N ASP A 352 4.34 9.70 -3.83
CA ASP A 352 3.13 10.54 -3.84
C ASP A 352 2.12 9.90 -4.80
N ASP A 353 1.03 9.34 -4.24
CA ASP A 353 -0.08 8.73 -4.98
C ASP A 353 -1.31 9.64 -5.08
N SER A 354 -1.23 10.88 -4.58
CA SER A 354 -2.38 11.78 -4.41
C SER A 354 -3.03 12.28 -5.72
N THR A 355 -2.32 12.17 -6.84
CA THR A 355 -2.77 12.66 -8.16
C THR A 355 -2.36 11.77 -9.34
N ALA A 356 -1.22 11.10 -9.24
CA ALA A 356 -0.68 10.07 -10.12
C ALA A 356 0.33 9.25 -9.31
N PHE A 357 0.90 8.17 -9.85
CA PHE A 357 1.99 7.44 -9.19
C PHE A 357 3.32 8.19 -9.39
N ILE A 358 3.80 8.90 -8.38
CA ILE A 358 5.03 9.72 -8.45
C ILE A 358 6.01 9.29 -7.35
N PRO A 359 7.04 8.48 -7.65
CA PRO A 359 8.06 8.11 -6.68
C PRO A 359 8.77 9.32 -6.08
N CYS A 360 9.04 9.27 -4.77
CA CYS A 360 9.83 10.30 -4.09
C CYS A 360 11.23 10.38 -4.70
N THR A 361 11.78 11.60 -4.80
CA THR A 361 13.11 11.85 -5.38
C THR A 361 14.04 12.65 -4.46
N ASN A 362 13.54 13.14 -3.32
CA ASN A 362 14.37 13.79 -2.32
C ASN A 362 14.87 12.76 -1.31
N GLN A 363 16.19 12.62 -1.16
CA GLN A 363 16.77 11.62 -0.24
C GLN A 363 16.32 11.82 1.21
N ALA A 364 16.23 13.06 1.70
CA ALA A 364 15.83 13.31 3.10
C ALA A 364 14.34 13.05 3.36
N GLU A 365 13.49 13.20 2.33
CA GLU A 365 12.08 12.77 2.35
C GLU A 365 11.99 11.24 2.41
N ILE A 366 12.75 10.54 1.55
CA ILE A 366 12.85 9.07 1.52
C ILE A 366 13.37 8.53 2.86
N ASP A 367 14.43 9.13 3.42
CA ASP A 367 15.01 8.71 4.70
C ASP A 367 14.00 8.88 5.85
N SER A 368 13.31 10.02 5.88
CA SER A 368 12.24 10.28 6.85
C SER A 368 11.07 9.32 6.68
N PHE A 369 10.70 8.99 5.44
CA PHE A 369 9.63 8.04 5.14
C PHE A 369 10.00 6.61 5.56
N ILE A 370 11.22 6.15 5.28
CA ILE A 370 11.70 4.82 5.66
C ILE A 370 11.65 4.64 7.18
N HIS A 371 12.16 5.60 7.95
CA HIS A 371 12.05 5.57 9.41
C HIS A 371 10.59 5.58 9.89
N THR A 372 9.75 6.41 9.28
CA THR A 372 8.31 6.50 9.62
C THR A 372 7.58 5.18 9.36
N ALA A 373 7.83 4.56 8.21
CA ALA A 373 7.20 3.31 7.80
C ALA A 373 7.62 2.14 8.71
N VAL A 374 8.93 1.98 8.96
CA VAL A 374 9.44 0.95 9.88
C VAL A 374 8.88 1.13 11.30
N ASP A 375 8.86 2.36 11.82
CA ASP A 375 8.31 2.63 13.15
C ASP A 375 6.81 2.29 13.26
N ILE A 376 6.02 2.55 12.21
CA ILE A 376 4.61 2.14 12.14
C ILE A 376 4.50 0.62 12.06
N PHE A 377 5.20 -0.03 11.13
CA PHE A 377 5.06 -1.46 10.89
C PHE A 377 5.55 -2.33 12.05
N GLU A 378 6.56 -1.89 12.81
CA GLU A 378 6.99 -2.57 14.03
C GLU A 378 6.02 -2.35 15.19
N SER A 379 5.50 -1.13 15.38
CA SER A 379 4.63 -0.81 16.52
C SER A 379 3.16 -1.24 16.35
N ASP A 380 2.64 -1.31 15.13
CA ASP A 380 1.25 -1.72 14.89
C ASP A 380 1.09 -3.24 15.08
N SER A 381 0.19 -3.63 16.00
CA SER A 381 -0.11 -5.03 16.30
C SER A 381 -0.85 -5.77 15.17
N ARG A 382 -1.38 -5.06 14.16
CA ARG A 382 -2.06 -5.63 12.98
C ARG A 382 -1.08 -6.16 11.95
N ILE A 383 0.14 -5.62 11.93
CA ILE A 383 1.20 -5.97 10.99
C ILE A 383 1.95 -7.18 11.52
N ALA A 384 1.95 -8.27 10.75
CA ALA A 384 2.72 -9.47 11.03
C ALA A 384 4.01 -9.57 10.18
N GLY A 385 4.16 -8.74 9.15
CA GLY A 385 5.36 -8.65 8.31
C GLY A 385 5.35 -7.40 7.43
N TYR A 386 6.53 -6.88 7.09
CA TYR A 386 6.70 -5.79 6.12
C TYR A 386 8.00 -5.97 5.33
N ALA A 387 7.99 -5.70 4.03
CA ALA A 387 9.15 -5.83 3.17
C ALA A 387 9.37 -4.59 2.29
N TYR A 388 10.63 -4.13 2.28
CA TYR A 388 11.06 -3.00 1.47
C TYR A 388 11.04 -3.38 -0.02
N SER A 389 10.36 -2.59 -0.86
CA SER A 389 10.29 -2.88 -2.29
C SER A 389 11.59 -2.58 -3.02
N ASN A 390 12.09 -3.57 -3.78
CA ASN A 390 13.06 -3.35 -4.87
C ASN A 390 12.43 -3.62 -6.25
N GLY A 391 11.12 -3.37 -6.38
CA GLY A 391 10.40 -3.41 -7.64
C GLY A 391 10.88 -2.37 -8.65
N TYR A 392 10.38 -2.48 -9.88
CA TYR A 392 10.66 -1.50 -10.94
C TYR A 392 9.76 -0.26 -10.80
N GLY A 393 10.08 0.81 -11.54
CA GLY A 393 9.24 2.03 -11.57
C GLY A 393 9.42 3.01 -10.41
N LEU A 394 10.13 2.65 -9.34
CA LEU A 394 10.32 3.46 -8.12
C LEU A 394 11.39 4.57 -8.23
N GLY A 395 11.76 4.97 -9.45
CA GLY A 395 12.81 5.96 -9.72
C GLY A 395 14.23 5.49 -9.37
N ASP A 396 15.20 6.42 -9.42
CA ASP A 396 16.64 6.12 -9.25
C ASP A 396 17.18 6.37 -7.83
N VAL A 397 16.38 6.97 -6.94
CA VAL A 397 16.79 7.34 -5.57
C VAL A 397 16.28 6.33 -4.53
N TRP A 398 15.11 5.73 -4.76
CA TRP A 398 14.59 4.68 -3.88
C TRP A 398 15.46 3.40 -3.85
N PRO A 399 15.88 2.79 -4.99
CA PRO A 399 16.42 1.42 -5.00
C PRO A 399 17.52 1.14 -3.96
N MET A 400 17.39 0.04 -3.23
CA MET A 400 18.28 -0.31 -2.11
C MET A 400 19.73 -0.57 -2.55
N VAL A 401 19.91 -1.12 -3.76
CA VAL A 401 21.22 -1.45 -4.32
C VAL A 401 21.36 -0.77 -5.68
N SER A 402 22.49 -0.09 -5.89
CA SER A 402 22.86 0.49 -7.19
C SER A 402 24.33 0.22 -7.48
N ASN A 403 24.63 -0.22 -8.70
CA ASN A 403 25.98 -0.61 -9.15
C ASN A 403 26.71 -1.57 -8.18
N GLY A 404 25.96 -2.51 -7.60
CA GLY A 404 26.49 -3.52 -6.66
C GLY A 404 26.85 -2.97 -5.28
N GLN A 405 26.36 -1.79 -4.89
CA GLN A 405 26.57 -1.18 -3.57
C GLN A 405 25.24 -0.75 -2.94
N LEU A 406 25.16 -0.80 -1.60
CA LEU A 406 24.01 -0.34 -0.83
C LEU A 406 23.87 1.19 -0.91
N THR A 407 22.74 1.69 -1.39
CA THR A 407 22.46 3.13 -1.56
C THR A 407 22.23 3.83 -0.22
N ALA A 408 22.07 5.17 -0.24
CA ALA A 408 21.68 5.91 0.96
C ALA A 408 20.33 5.39 1.52
N SER A 409 19.32 5.23 0.66
CA SER A 409 18.01 4.64 1.00
C SER A 409 18.15 3.23 1.61
N GLY A 410 19.03 2.39 1.05
CA GLY A 410 19.33 1.07 1.61
C GLY A 410 20.04 1.10 2.97
N GLN A 411 20.96 2.05 3.16
CA GLN A 411 21.63 2.29 4.44
C GLN A 411 20.65 2.79 5.51
N THR A 412 19.70 3.66 5.13
CA THR A 412 18.66 4.14 6.04
C THR A 412 17.70 3.03 6.48
N TYR A 413 17.33 2.10 5.57
CA TYR A 413 16.54 0.92 5.97
C TYR A 413 17.30 0.01 6.94
N LEU A 414 18.58 -0.31 6.65
CA LEU A 414 19.43 -1.09 7.55
C LEU A 414 19.60 -0.43 8.93
N ALA A 415 19.71 0.91 8.98
CA ALA A 415 19.76 1.68 10.21
C ALA A 415 18.42 1.64 10.97
N ALA A 416 17.29 1.74 10.28
CA ALA A 416 15.96 1.64 10.86
C ALA A 416 15.70 0.25 11.48
N LEU A 417 16.07 -0.85 10.78
CA LEU A 417 15.96 -2.21 11.33
C LEU A 417 16.81 -2.41 12.58
N SER A 418 17.98 -1.77 12.65
CA SER A 418 18.92 -1.89 13.78
C SER A 418 18.44 -1.24 15.09
N LYS A 419 17.25 -0.62 15.09
CA LYS A 419 16.51 -0.17 16.28
C LYS A 419 15.72 -1.31 16.95
N TYR A 420 15.43 -2.38 16.21
CA TYR A 420 14.50 -3.46 16.61
C TYR A 420 15.17 -4.84 16.65
N HIS A 421 16.17 -5.08 15.80
CA HIS A 421 16.89 -6.35 15.60
C HIS A 421 18.40 -6.14 15.53
#